data_AF-A0A9E1RS18-F1
#
_entry.id   AF-A0A9E1RS18-F1
#
_cell.length_a   1.000
_cell.length_b   1.000
_cell.length_c   1.000
_cell.angle_alpha   90.00
_cell.angle_beta   90.00
_cell.angle_gamma   90.00
#
_symmetry.space_group_name_H-M   'P 1'
#
loop_
_entity.id
_entity.type
_entity.pdbx_description
1 polymer ?
#
loop_
_entity_poly.entity_id
_entity_poly.type
_entity_poly.pdbx_seq_one_letter_code
_entity_poly.pdbx_strand_id
1 'polypeptide(L)' 'MGNPWFETVAVAKARSKKRLPRSVYGAIVAGAEAGISRDDNLSAFDQ' A
#
# COMPACT_ATOMS: atom_id res chain seq x y z
N MET A 1 -15.08 -13.77 -6.20
CA MET A 1 -15.47 -13.85 -4.76
C MET A 1 -14.69 -12.78 -4.01
N GLY A 2 -15.36 -11.71 -3.58
CA GLY A 2 -14.76 -10.68 -2.73
C GLY A 2 -14.39 -11.27 -1.36
N ASN A 3 -13.35 -10.75 -0.71
CA ASN A 3 -13.01 -11.17 0.64
C ASN A 3 -14.21 -10.89 1.56
N PRO A 4 -14.86 -11.94 2.14
CA PRO A 4 -16.07 -11.77 2.92
C PRO A 4 -15.83 -11.20 4.33
N TRP A 5 -14.58 -10.91 4.70
CA TRP A 5 -14.20 -10.38 6.01
C TRP A 5 -13.51 -9.02 5.92
N PHE A 6 -13.70 -8.18 6.93
CA PHE A 6 -12.95 -6.94 7.15
C PHE A 6 -11.44 -7.25 7.12
N GLU A 7 -10.77 -6.93 6.02
CA GLU A 7 -9.32 -6.98 5.92
C GLU A 7 -8.79 -5.57 6.13
N THR A 8 -7.79 -5.42 6.99
CA THR A 8 -7.14 -4.12 7.16
C THR A 8 -6.46 -3.71 5.86
N VAL A 9 -6.33 -2.41 5.62
CA VAL A 9 -5.60 -1.88 4.46
C VAL A 9 -4.17 -2.47 4.39
N ALA A 10 -3.55 -2.76 5.55
CA ALA A 10 -2.25 -3.42 5.61
C ALA A 10 -2.25 -4.84 5.04
N VAL A 11 -3.31 -5.63 5.28
CA VAL A 11 -3.47 -6.98 4.70
C VAL A 11 -3.64 -6.90 3.18
N ALA A 12 -4.41 -5.93 2.70
CA ALA A 12 -4.57 -5.68 1.26
C ALA A 12 -3.22 -5.34 0.58
N LYS A 13 -2.44 -4.46 1.21
CA LYS A 13 -1.09 -4.08 0.75
C LYS A 13 -0.13 -5.28 0.73
N ALA A 14 -0.17 -6.13 1.75
CA ALA A 14 0.67 -7.33 1.80
C ALA A 14 0.30 -8.34 0.69
N ARG A 15 -0.99 -8.49 0.40
CA ARG A 15 -1.47 -9.37 -0.68
C ARG A 15 -1.12 -8.81 -2.06
N SER A 16 -1.26 -7.51 -2.28
CA SER A 16 -0.92 -6.89 -3.57
C SER A 16 0.57 -7.05 -3.88
N LYS A 17 1.46 -6.94 -2.87
CA LYS A 17 2.90 -7.23 -3.01
C LYS A 17 3.19 -8.64 -3.52
N LYS A 18 2.39 -9.63 -3.09
CA LYS A 18 2.56 -11.04 -3.49
C LYS A 18 1.96 -11.35 -4.88
N ARG A 19 0.96 -10.60 -5.31
CA ARG A 19 0.16 -10.91 -6.53
C ARG A 19 0.51 -10.07 -7.74
N LEU A 20 1.02 -8.85 -7.54
CA LEU A 20 1.35 -7.93 -8.63
C LEU A 20 2.78 -8.15 -9.13
N PRO A 21 3.04 -8.00 -10.44
CA PRO A 21 4.41 -7.90 -10.95
C PRO A 21 5.20 -6.81 -10.23
N ARG A 22 6.49 -7.03 -10.02
CA ARG A 22 7.36 -6.12 -9.23
C ARG A 22 7.30 -4.68 -9.72
N SER A 23 7.34 -4.46 -11.03
CA SER A 23 7.27 -3.12 -11.64
C SER A 23 5.94 -2.43 -11.34
N VAL A 24 4.82 -3.16 -11.45
CA VAL A 24 3.48 -2.64 -11.20
C VAL A 24 3.29 -2.31 -9.73
N TYR A 25 3.67 -3.22 -8.82
CA TYR A 25 3.61 -2.95 -7.38
C TYR A 25 4.47 -1.74 -7.00
N GLY A 26 5.68 -1.66 -7.55
CA GLY A 26 6.60 -0.53 -7.33
C GLY A 26 6.00 0.81 -7.76
N ALA A 27 5.43 0.88 -8.96
CA ALA A 27 4.81 2.10 -9.48
C ALA A 27 3.63 2.58 -8.61
N ILE A 28 2.78 1.66 -8.14
CA ILE A 28 1.62 1.99 -7.30
C ILE A 28 2.05 2.48 -5.91
N VAL A 29 3.02 1.81 -5.29
CA VAL A 29 3.43 2.12 -3.91
C VAL A 29 4.32 3.36 -3.86
N ALA A 30 5.20 3.55 -4.84
CA ALA A 30 6.10 4.70 -4.89
C ALA A 30 5.31 6.02 -4.95
N GLY A 31 4.19 6.09 -5.67
CA GLY A 31 3.48 7.37 -5.83
C GLY A 31 4.37 8.45 -6.48
N ALA A 32 4.08 9.72 -6.21
CA ALA A 32 4.97 10.82 -6.59
C ALA A 32 6.19 10.87 -5.65
N GLU A 33 7.35 11.25 -6.19
CA GLU A 33 8.58 11.50 -5.40
C GLU A 33 9.03 10.32 -4.52
N ALA A 34 8.92 9.09 -5.04
CA ALA A 34 9.34 7.85 -4.36
C ALA A 34 8.64 7.58 -3.00
N GLY A 35 7.54 8.28 -2.72
CA GLY A 35 6.66 7.98 -1.59
C GLY A 35 6.87 8.87 -0.38
N ILE A 36 7.64 9.96 -0.53
CA ILE A 36 7.93 10.93 0.53
C ILE A 36 6.62 11.45 1.15
N SER A 37 5.73 12.06 0.36
CA SER A 37 4.47 12.61 0.90
C SER A 37 3.56 11.55 1.51
N ARG A 38 3.62 10.30 1.01
CA ARG A 38 2.85 9.18 1.58
C ARG A 38 3.35 8.86 2.99
N ASP A 39 4.66 8.82 3.19
CA ASP A 39 5.26 8.47 4.47
C ASP A 39 5.08 9.57 5.51
N ASP A 40 5.14 10.82 5.09
CA ASP A 40 4.80 11.96 5.95
C ASP A 40 3.34 11.91 6.39
N ASN A 41 2.41 11.62 5.46
CA ASN A 41 1.00 11.47 5.78
C ASN A 41 0.74 10.35 6.80
N LEU A 42 1.44 9.21 6.69
CA LEU A 42 1.32 8.12 7.65
C LEU A 42 1.83 8.53 9.03
N SER A 43 3.00 9.18 9.07
CA SER A 43 3.63 9.63 10.32
C SER A 43 2.79 10.69 11.05
N ALA A 44 2.03 11.50 10.31
CA ALA A 44 1.15 12.51 10.90
C ALA A 44 0.00 11.91 11.74
N PHE A 45 -0.40 10.66 11.51
CA PHE A 45 -1.42 9.98 12.30
C PHE A 45 -0.87 9.26 13.54
N ASP A 46 0.46 9.19 13.71
CA ASP A 46 1.13 8.62 14.89
C ASP A 46 1.36 9.69 15.99
N GLN A 47 0.84 10.92 15.81
CA GLN A 47 0.81 11.99 16.82
C GLN A 47 -0.51 12.02 17.60
#